data_AF-A0A834F817-F1
#
_entry.id   AF-A0A834F817-F1
#
_cell.length_a   1.000
_cell.length_b   1.000
_cell.length_c   1.000
_cell.angle_alpha   90.00
_cell.angle_beta   90.00
_cell.angle_gamma   90.00
#
_symmetry.space_group_name_H-M   'P 1'
#
loop_
_entity.id
_entity.type
_entity.pdbx_description
1 polymer ?
#
loop_
_entity_poly.entity_id
_entity_poly.type
_entity_poly.pdbx_seq_one_letter_code
_entity_poly.pdbx_strand_id
1 'polypeptide(L)'
;MAAHSSLLSVFKIINPRWNGRIGNTVKVFGTTFTSHRNKTSLTRENIPPPAKYGGRHTVTLIPGDGIGPELLSHVKEVFRFSCVPVDFEVVQVNSAMEGEDDIMNAITAIRRNGVALKGNIETKHTLPPSVKSRNNVLRTTLDLYANVMHCQSLPGVQTRHQNIDIMIIRENTEGEYSSLEHESVSGVVESLKIITRNNSLRIADYAFRLAREKGRRRVTAVHKANIMKLGDGLFLQCCKEVASGYPDITFDSMIVDNTTMQLVSKPQQFDVMVMPNLYGNVVSNVCAGLVGGPGLVPGANYGQDYAVFETAYKEHRKELYEHASSIRNAVSITMNETRLHTADLGGQGTTSEVVQSIMRVIQTTCCSHWTCPRPTPGILTCQRSSGVNSAQTTVTFNCASPGVSLASAASRKVWIYSVCQIKELCGVNPDGRNCWSQGRWT
;
A
#
# COMPACT_ATOMS: atom_id res chain seq x y z
N MET A 1 -37.76 3.18 -68.48
CA MET A 1 -38.94 2.65 -67.78
C MET A 1 -38.93 3.26 -66.38
N ALA A 2 -39.50 4.45 -66.16
CA ALA A 2 -40.91 4.74 -65.80
C ALA A 2 -41.35 3.97 -64.53
N ALA A 3 -42.01 4.50 -63.51
CA ALA A 3 -42.41 5.84 -63.03
C ALA A 3 -42.92 5.58 -61.57
N HIS A 4 -42.78 6.46 -60.58
CA HIS A 4 -43.82 7.40 -60.09
C HIS A 4 -43.27 8.08 -58.82
N SER A 5 -43.03 9.41 -58.79
CA SER A 5 -43.94 10.53 -58.43
C SER A 5 -44.25 10.62 -56.91
N SER A 6 -43.60 11.47 -56.10
CA SER A 6 -43.72 12.94 -55.91
C SER A 6 -44.78 13.39 -54.89
N LEU A 7 -44.38 14.29 -53.96
CA LEU A 7 -45.09 15.44 -53.34
C LEU A 7 -44.43 15.75 -51.97
N LEU A 8 -43.45 16.67 -51.83
CA LEU A 8 -43.52 18.14 -51.70
C LEU A 8 -44.47 18.71 -50.61
N SER A 9 -43.81 19.24 -49.57
CA SER A 9 -44.00 20.51 -48.82
C SER A 9 -45.36 20.88 -48.19
N VAL A 10 -45.31 21.43 -46.96
CA VAL A 10 -45.62 22.85 -46.66
C VAL A 10 -45.33 23.17 -45.17
N PHE A 11 -44.49 24.18 -44.97
CA PHE A 11 -44.27 24.95 -43.74
C PHE A 11 -45.48 25.86 -43.41
N LYS A 12 -45.79 26.07 -42.12
CA LYS A 12 -46.39 27.30 -41.53
C LYS A 12 -46.32 27.17 -39.99
N ILE A 13 -45.37 27.81 -39.31
CA ILE A 13 -45.44 29.16 -38.72
C ILE A 13 -46.74 29.39 -37.95
N ILE A 14 -46.63 29.57 -36.62
CA ILE A 14 -47.23 30.65 -35.81
C ILE A 14 -46.62 30.60 -34.40
N ASN A 15 -45.95 31.70 -34.01
CA ASN A 15 -45.64 32.09 -32.63
C ASN A 15 -46.86 32.84 -32.06
N PRO A 16 -47.06 32.86 -30.73
CA PRO A 16 -47.07 34.18 -30.10
C PRO A 16 -46.33 34.23 -28.76
N ARG A 17 -45.51 35.27 -28.61
CA ARG A 17 -45.14 35.85 -27.31
C ARG A 17 -46.38 36.50 -26.70
N TRP A 18 -46.61 36.32 -25.38
CA TRP A 18 -47.11 37.40 -24.53
C TRP A 18 -46.79 37.17 -23.05
N ASN A 19 -46.39 38.27 -22.40
CA ASN A 19 -46.07 38.43 -20.98
C ASN A 19 -47.28 38.16 -20.08
N GLY A 20 -47.04 37.69 -18.85
CA GLY A 20 -47.99 37.83 -17.75
C GLY A 20 -47.70 36.96 -16.53
N ARG A 21 -47.12 37.56 -15.48
CA ARG A 21 -47.28 37.07 -14.10
C ARG A 21 -48.75 37.19 -13.70
N ILE A 22 -49.29 36.21 -12.99
CA ILE A 22 -50.14 36.29 -11.77
C ILE A 22 -50.71 34.90 -11.52
N GLY A 23 -50.62 34.45 -10.26
CA GLY A 23 -51.05 33.13 -9.85
C GLY A 23 -52.56 32.92 -9.90
N ASN A 24 -52.96 31.66 -9.87
CA ASN A 24 -54.16 31.27 -9.16
C ASN A 24 -54.06 29.81 -8.68
N THR A 25 -54.32 29.70 -7.39
CA THR A 25 -54.69 28.53 -6.61
C THR A 25 -55.73 27.64 -7.30
N VAL A 26 -55.47 26.33 -7.32
CA VAL A 26 -56.52 25.30 -7.39
C VAL A 26 -56.44 24.48 -6.11
N LYS A 27 -57.45 24.62 -5.26
CA LYS A 27 -57.72 23.74 -4.11
C LYS A 27 -58.27 22.42 -4.66
N VAL A 28 -57.54 21.32 -4.46
CA VAL A 28 -58.10 19.97 -4.51
C VAL A 28 -58.14 19.44 -3.08
N PHE A 29 -59.33 19.00 -2.69
CA PHE A 29 -59.68 18.54 -1.35
C PHE A 29 -58.84 17.33 -0.89
N GLY A 30 -58.61 17.27 0.42
CA GLY A 30 -57.76 16.34 1.14
C GLY A 30 -57.88 14.86 0.77
N THR A 31 -56.72 14.24 0.58
CA THR A 31 -56.30 13.11 1.41
C THR A 31 -54.91 13.43 1.93
N THR A 32 -54.75 13.45 3.25
CA THR A 32 -53.46 13.65 3.91
C THR A 32 -52.58 12.44 3.63
N PHE A 33 -51.86 12.44 2.51
CA PHE A 33 -50.72 11.56 2.35
C PHE A 33 -49.61 12.09 3.24
N THR A 34 -49.50 11.50 4.43
CA THR A 34 -48.26 11.51 5.19
C THR A 34 -47.19 10.89 4.30
N SER A 35 -46.41 11.74 3.64
CA SER A 35 -45.16 11.33 3.01
C SER A 35 -44.18 11.00 4.15
N HIS A 36 -44.36 9.82 4.74
CA HIS A 36 -43.22 9.12 5.30
C HIS A 36 -42.28 8.90 4.12
N ARG A 37 -41.27 9.79 4.04
CA ARG A 37 -40.05 9.54 3.29
C ARG A 37 -39.38 8.34 3.97
N ASN A 38 -39.93 7.15 3.74
CA ASN A 38 -39.17 5.93 3.87
C ASN A 38 -38.02 6.12 2.90
N LYS A 39 -36.85 6.48 3.45
CA LYS A 39 -35.60 6.07 2.84
C LYS A 39 -35.77 4.58 2.65
N THR A 40 -36.13 4.17 1.45
CA THR A 40 -35.74 2.88 0.92
C THR A 40 -34.23 2.92 0.93
N SER A 41 -33.66 2.62 2.11
CA SER A 41 -32.37 1.95 2.17
C SER A 41 -32.54 0.80 1.20
N LEU A 42 -31.91 0.91 0.03
CA LEU A 42 -31.54 -0.27 -0.74
C LEU A 42 -31.01 -1.24 0.30
N THR A 43 -31.78 -2.30 0.51
CA THR A 43 -31.49 -3.35 1.47
C THR A 43 -30.01 -3.65 1.32
N ARG A 44 -29.22 -3.40 2.38
CA ARG A 44 -27.88 -3.98 2.49
C ARG A 44 -28.05 -5.41 1.99
N GLU A 45 -27.39 -5.77 0.88
CA GLU A 45 -27.26 -7.18 0.55
C GLU A 45 -26.83 -7.85 1.86
N ASN A 46 -27.54 -8.91 2.26
CA ASN A 46 -27.28 -9.61 3.52
C ASN A 46 -25.89 -10.25 3.41
N ILE A 47 -24.83 -9.46 3.59
CA ILE A 47 -23.46 -9.92 3.63
C ILE A 47 -23.39 -10.82 4.87
N PRO A 48 -22.97 -12.08 4.72
CA PRO A 48 -22.84 -12.97 5.86
C PRO A 48 -21.89 -12.35 6.89
N PRO A 49 -22.11 -12.61 8.19
CA PRO A 49 -21.22 -12.09 9.22
C PRO A 49 -19.77 -12.56 8.97
N PRO A 50 -18.76 -11.76 9.32
CA PRO A 50 -17.36 -12.17 9.21
C PRO A 50 -17.14 -13.53 9.87
N ALA A 51 -16.32 -14.37 9.24
CA ALA A 51 -16.07 -15.74 9.66
C ALA A 51 -15.39 -15.80 11.05
N LYS A 52 -16.21 -15.78 12.09
CA LYS A 52 -15.81 -15.86 13.49
C LYS A 52 -16.55 -16.99 14.18
N TYR A 53 -15.83 -18.06 14.49
CA TYR A 53 -16.36 -19.25 15.13
C TYR A 53 -15.53 -19.59 16.36
N GLY A 54 -16.18 -19.88 17.50
CA GLY A 54 -15.49 -20.23 18.74
C GLY A 54 -14.51 -19.15 19.25
N GLY A 55 -14.78 -17.87 18.95
CA GLY A 55 -13.92 -16.74 19.31
C GLY A 55 -12.71 -16.51 18.39
N ARG A 56 -12.48 -17.38 17.41
CA ARG A 56 -11.38 -17.29 16.44
C ARG A 56 -11.88 -16.71 15.12
N HIS A 57 -11.07 -15.87 14.48
CA HIS A 57 -11.40 -15.24 13.19
C HIS A 57 -10.66 -15.97 12.07
N THR A 58 -11.37 -16.36 11.02
CA THR A 58 -10.75 -16.87 9.80
C THR A 58 -10.34 -15.69 8.92
N VAL A 59 -9.08 -15.64 8.53
CA VAL A 59 -8.51 -14.58 7.68
C VAL A 59 -7.93 -15.21 6.43
N THR A 60 -8.26 -14.66 5.27
CA THR A 60 -7.69 -15.13 4.00
C THR A 60 -6.23 -14.73 3.91
N LEU A 61 -5.35 -15.70 3.64
CA LEU A 61 -3.92 -15.48 3.43
C LEU A 61 -3.58 -15.75 1.97
N ILE A 62 -3.07 -14.76 1.26
CA ILE A 62 -2.61 -14.90 -0.13
C ILE A 62 -1.08 -14.78 -0.14
N PRO A 63 -0.32 -15.88 -0.28
CA PRO A 63 1.14 -15.85 -0.24
C PRO A 63 1.77 -14.94 -1.30
N GLY A 64 1.19 -14.89 -2.50
CA GLY A 64 1.72 -14.11 -3.62
C GLY A 64 3.02 -14.69 -4.19
N ASP A 65 3.74 -13.84 -4.93
CA ASP A 65 5.00 -14.15 -5.59
C ASP A 65 6.22 -13.63 -4.79
N GLY A 66 7.42 -14.01 -5.25
CA GLY A 66 8.69 -13.50 -4.71
C GLY A 66 8.94 -13.94 -3.26
N ILE A 67 9.26 -12.99 -2.39
CA ILE A 67 9.50 -13.22 -0.95
C ILE A 67 8.21 -13.39 -0.13
N GLY A 68 7.04 -13.24 -0.76
CA GLY A 68 5.73 -13.29 -0.08
C GLY A 68 5.49 -14.56 0.73
N PRO A 69 5.70 -15.78 0.17
CA PRO A 69 5.49 -17.03 0.89
C PRO A 69 6.35 -17.19 2.15
N GLU A 70 7.62 -16.76 2.10
CA GLU A 70 8.53 -16.81 3.25
C GLU A 70 8.08 -15.85 4.36
N LEU A 71 7.79 -14.59 4.00
CA LEU A 71 7.32 -13.58 4.94
C LEU A 71 6.01 -14.00 5.62
N LEU A 72 5.04 -14.48 4.84
CA LEU A 72 3.74 -14.89 5.38
C LEU A 72 3.82 -16.19 6.17
N SER A 73 4.77 -17.08 5.87
CA SER A 73 5.08 -18.23 6.74
C SER A 73 5.52 -17.78 8.13
N HIS A 74 6.41 -16.79 8.20
CA HIS A 74 6.84 -16.23 9.49
C HIS A 74 5.73 -15.51 10.23
N VAL A 75 4.84 -14.79 9.53
CA VAL A 75 3.64 -14.21 10.16
C VAL A 75 2.78 -15.29 10.80
N LYS A 76 2.56 -16.42 10.13
CA LYS A 76 1.82 -17.56 10.71
C LYS A 76 2.50 -18.10 11.96
N GLU A 77 3.83 -18.25 11.95
CA GLU A 77 4.60 -18.72 13.10
C GLU A 77 4.49 -17.78 14.30
N VAL A 78 4.63 -16.47 14.07
CA VAL A 78 4.52 -15.43 15.11
C VAL A 78 3.11 -15.39 15.69
N PHE A 79 2.08 -15.49 14.86
CA PHE A 79 0.68 -15.52 15.30
C PHE A 79 0.38 -16.77 16.13
N ARG A 80 0.93 -17.93 15.73
CA ARG A 80 0.82 -19.18 16.48
C ARG A 80 1.51 -19.07 17.83
N PHE A 81 2.74 -18.55 17.87
CA PHE A 81 3.51 -18.38 19.09
C PHE A 81 2.85 -17.39 20.05
N SER A 82 2.24 -16.34 19.52
CA SER A 82 1.53 -15.31 20.31
C SER A 82 0.11 -15.70 20.69
N CYS A 83 -0.32 -16.94 20.38
CA CYS A 83 -1.66 -17.46 20.65
C CYS A 83 -2.80 -16.56 20.15
N VAL A 84 -2.60 -15.88 19.02
CA VAL A 84 -3.60 -14.97 18.45
C VAL A 84 -4.81 -15.80 17.99
N PRO A 85 -6.06 -15.37 18.28
CA PRO A 85 -7.27 -16.08 17.88
C PRO A 85 -7.60 -15.85 16.38
N VAL A 86 -6.65 -16.19 15.52
CA VAL A 86 -6.73 -16.05 14.06
C VAL A 86 -6.33 -17.37 13.41
N ASP A 87 -7.17 -17.84 12.48
CA ASP A 87 -6.92 -19.00 11.64
C ASP A 87 -6.76 -18.54 10.20
N PHE A 88 -5.65 -18.94 9.56
CA PHE A 88 -5.35 -18.53 8.20
C PHE A 88 -5.87 -19.53 7.17
N GLU A 89 -6.79 -19.09 6.33
CA GLU A 89 -7.19 -19.80 5.13
C GLU A 89 -6.26 -19.42 3.97
N VAL A 90 -5.38 -20.33 3.58
CA VAL A 90 -4.38 -20.06 2.54
C VAL A 90 -5.00 -20.26 1.15
N VAL A 91 -5.04 -19.19 0.35
CA VAL A 91 -5.46 -19.23 -1.04
C VAL A 91 -4.27 -18.89 -1.93
N GLN A 92 -3.91 -19.81 -2.82
CA GLN A 92 -2.77 -19.64 -3.70
C GLN A 92 -3.15 -18.81 -4.92
N VAL A 93 -2.50 -17.65 -5.05
CA VAL A 93 -2.59 -16.79 -6.23
C VAL A 93 -1.18 -16.36 -6.58
N ASN A 94 -0.70 -16.75 -7.75
CA ASN A 94 0.63 -16.42 -8.23
C ASN A 94 0.57 -15.85 -9.67
N SER A 95 1.65 -15.25 -10.13
CA SER A 95 1.75 -14.69 -11.49
C SER A 95 1.90 -15.74 -12.59
N ALA A 96 2.20 -17.00 -12.22
CA ALA A 96 2.41 -18.10 -13.15
C ALA A 96 1.12 -18.83 -13.54
N MET A 97 0.07 -18.73 -12.73
CA MET A 97 -1.23 -19.33 -13.01
C MET A 97 -2.05 -18.38 -13.88
N GLU A 98 -2.38 -18.86 -15.08
CA GLU A 98 -3.06 -18.09 -16.14
C GLU A 98 -4.60 -18.09 -15.97
N GLY A 99 -5.16 -18.96 -15.12
CA GLY A 99 -6.61 -19.06 -14.92
C GLY A 99 -7.20 -17.85 -14.18
N GLU A 100 -8.34 -17.33 -14.64
CA GLU A 100 -9.10 -16.32 -13.88
C GLU A 100 -9.72 -16.91 -12.60
N ASP A 101 -9.87 -18.23 -12.53
CA ASP A 101 -10.50 -18.94 -11.43
C ASP A 101 -9.77 -18.74 -10.10
N ASP A 102 -8.43 -18.63 -10.09
CA ASP A 102 -7.68 -18.48 -8.84
C ASP A 102 -7.99 -17.15 -8.16
N ILE A 103 -8.07 -16.07 -8.95
CA ILE A 103 -8.34 -14.75 -8.39
C ILE A 103 -9.80 -14.64 -7.97
N MET A 104 -10.72 -15.29 -8.69
CA MET A 104 -12.11 -15.40 -8.26
C MET A 104 -12.28 -16.21 -6.99
N ASN A 105 -11.50 -17.28 -6.81
CA ASN A 105 -11.46 -18.05 -5.57
C ASN A 105 -10.95 -17.19 -4.41
N ALA A 106 -9.89 -16.41 -4.62
CA ALA A 106 -9.39 -15.46 -3.63
C ALA A 106 -10.42 -14.38 -3.28
N ILE A 107 -11.08 -13.78 -4.27
CA ILE A 107 -12.16 -12.80 -4.05
C ILE A 107 -13.30 -13.43 -3.24
N THR A 108 -13.68 -14.66 -3.55
CA THR A 108 -14.74 -15.39 -2.84
C THR A 108 -14.36 -15.66 -1.39
N ALA A 109 -13.12 -16.09 -1.13
CA ALA A 109 -12.59 -16.28 0.21
C ALA A 109 -12.59 -14.96 1.01
N ILE A 110 -12.19 -13.85 0.39
CA ILE A 110 -12.21 -12.53 1.03
C ILE A 110 -13.63 -12.08 1.33
N ARG A 111 -14.58 -12.30 0.40
CA ARG A 111 -16.00 -11.99 0.62
C ARG A 111 -16.60 -12.77 1.79
N ARG A 112 -16.16 -14.02 1.97
CA ARG A 112 -16.59 -14.88 3.09
C ARG A 112 -15.98 -14.46 4.42
N ASN A 113 -14.69 -14.14 4.44
CA ASN A 113 -13.95 -13.91 5.67
C ASN A 113 -13.99 -12.43 6.11
N GLY A 114 -14.18 -11.50 5.18
CA GLY A 114 -14.18 -10.05 5.40
C GLY A 114 -12.78 -9.42 5.35
N VAL A 115 -11.75 -10.16 5.76
CA VAL A 115 -10.38 -9.66 5.91
C VAL A 115 -9.38 -10.56 5.19
N ALA A 116 -8.38 -9.95 4.57
CA ALA A 116 -7.29 -10.64 3.91
C ALA A 116 -5.92 -10.07 4.30
N LEU A 117 -4.93 -10.95 4.36
CA LEU A 117 -3.51 -10.62 4.37
C LEU A 117 -2.89 -11.14 3.08
N LYS A 118 -2.31 -10.26 2.27
CA LYS A 118 -1.71 -10.63 0.99
C LYS A 118 -0.23 -10.27 0.91
N GLY A 119 0.53 -11.16 0.28
CA GLY A 119 1.81 -10.86 -0.33
C GLY A 119 1.62 -10.15 -1.68
N ASN A 120 2.74 -9.79 -2.29
CA ASN A 120 2.73 -9.10 -3.56
C ASN A 120 2.47 -10.08 -4.73
N ILE A 121 1.57 -9.72 -5.65
CA ILE A 121 1.34 -10.49 -6.89
C ILE A 121 2.03 -9.73 -8.02
N GLU A 122 2.98 -10.38 -8.69
CA GLU A 122 3.76 -9.77 -9.76
C GLU A 122 2.87 -9.53 -10.99
N THR A 123 2.98 -8.34 -11.60
CA THR A 123 2.34 -8.05 -12.89
C THR A 123 3.45 -7.73 -13.86
N LYS A 124 3.64 -8.59 -14.86
CA LYS A 124 4.67 -8.41 -15.88
C LYS A 124 4.20 -7.35 -16.87
N HIS A 125 5.06 -6.36 -17.14
CA HIS A 125 4.79 -5.30 -18.14
C HIS A 125 4.83 -5.82 -19.59
N THR A 126 5.34 -7.04 -19.79
CA THR A 126 5.42 -7.72 -21.09
C THR A 126 4.10 -8.37 -21.51
N LEU A 127 3.09 -8.38 -20.63
CA LEU A 127 1.78 -8.92 -20.94
C LEU A 127 1.03 -7.98 -21.89
N PRO A 128 0.13 -8.51 -22.73
CA PRO A 128 -0.64 -7.68 -23.65
C PRO A 128 -1.48 -6.64 -22.89
N PRO A 129 -1.70 -5.43 -23.47
CA PRO A 129 -2.46 -4.36 -22.81
C PRO A 129 -3.89 -4.73 -22.39
N SER A 130 -4.45 -5.79 -22.99
CA SER A 130 -5.77 -6.33 -22.66
C SER A 130 -5.83 -6.99 -21.27
N VAL A 131 -4.69 -7.44 -20.73
CA VAL A 131 -4.65 -8.14 -19.44
C VAL A 131 -4.60 -7.13 -18.30
N LYS A 132 -5.70 -7.05 -17.55
CA LYS A 132 -5.76 -6.22 -16.35
C LYS A 132 -4.87 -6.81 -15.25
N SER A 133 -4.21 -5.94 -14.48
CA SER A 133 -3.44 -6.38 -13.32
C SER A 133 -4.35 -7.08 -12.31
N ARG A 134 -3.96 -8.29 -11.88
CA ARG A 134 -4.64 -9.06 -10.81
C ARG A 134 -4.85 -8.23 -9.54
N ASN A 135 -3.89 -7.38 -9.17
CA ASN A 135 -4.03 -6.48 -8.02
C ASN A 135 -5.14 -5.44 -8.22
N ASN A 136 -5.29 -4.92 -9.44
CA ASN A 136 -6.35 -3.96 -9.76
C ASN A 136 -7.72 -4.64 -9.71
N VAL A 137 -7.84 -5.83 -10.31
CA VAL A 137 -9.06 -6.65 -10.28
C VAL A 137 -9.52 -6.90 -8.85
N LEU A 138 -8.60 -7.23 -7.94
CA LEU A 138 -8.92 -7.43 -6.52
C LEU A 138 -9.47 -6.13 -5.87
N ARG A 139 -8.84 -4.99 -6.16
CA ARG A 139 -9.24 -3.68 -5.61
C ARG A 139 -10.59 -3.20 -6.13
N THR A 140 -10.83 -3.34 -7.44
CA THR A 140 -12.07 -2.90 -8.07
C THR A 140 -13.24 -3.83 -7.75
N THR A 141 -13.02 -5.15 -7.70
CA THR A 141 -14.10 -6.14 -7.47
C THR A 141 -14.58 -6.19 -6.02
N LEU A 142 -13.71 -5.80 -5.07
CA LEU A 142 -14.03 -5.68 -3.65
C LEU A 142 -14.31 -4.22 -3.22
N ASP A 143 -14.31 -3.27 -4.17
CA ASP A 143 -14.44 -1.82 -3.92
C ASP A 143 -13.56 -1.30 -2.77
N LEU A 144 -12.28 -1.70 -2.79
CA LEU A 144 -11.27 -1.27 -1.82
C LEU A 144 -10.76 0.13 -2.16
N TYR A 145 -11.59 1.13 -1.87
CA TYR A 145 -11.42 2.49 -2.37
C TYR A 145 -10.35 3.31 -1.64
N ALA A 146 -10.03 3.01 -0.39
CA ALA A 146 -9.07 3.75 0.40
C ALA A 146 -7.80 2.93 0.62
N ASN A 147 -6.69 3.35 0.01
CA ASN A 147 -5.37 2.85 0.37
C ASN A 147 -4.76 3.78 1.44
N VAL A 148 -4.47 3.21 2.61
CA VAL A 148 -3.88 3.93 3.74
C VAL A 148 -2.47 3.42 3.96
N MET A 149 -1.55 4.35 4.13
CA MET A 149 -0.16 4.08 4.39
C MET A 149 0.34 4.97 5.51
N HIS A 150 0.94 4.35 6.53
CA HIS A 150 1.51 5.07 7.66
C HIS A 150 3.04 5.05 7.58
N CYS A 151 3.63 6.20 7.26
CA CYS A 151 5.07 6.38 7.16
C CYS A 151 5.60 7.01 8.45
N GLN A 152 6.06 6.16 9.37
CA GLN A 152 6.68 6.59 10.62
C GLN A 152 8.19 6.30 10.63
N SER A 153 9.00 7.26 11.07
CA SER A 153 10.41 7.04 11.38
C SER A 153 10.55 6.10 12.57
N LEU A 154 11.27 5.00 12.39
CA LEU A 154 11.47 4.01 13.44
C LEU A 154 12.75 4.27 14.24
N PRO A 155 12.72 4.12 15.58
CA PRO A 155 13.92 4.27 16.39
C PRO A 155 14.91 3.15 16.03
N GLY A 156 16.12 3.53 15.59
CA GLY A 156 17.19 2.60 15.23
C GLY A 156 17.38 2.36 13.74
N VAL A 157 16.54 2.94 12.87
CA VAL A 157 16.81 3.01 11.42
C VAL A 157 17.43 4.38 11.13
N GLN A 158 18.70 4.41 10.71
CA GLN A 158 19.36 5.65 10.35
C GLN A 158 18.91 6.10 8.96
N THR A 159 18.24 7.24 8.90
CA THR A 159 17.74 7.88 7.69
C THR A 159 18.19 9.33 7.63
N ARG A 160 18.16 9.94 6.44
CA ARG A 160 18.52 11.36 6.24
C ARG A 160 17.62 12.30 7.05
N HIS A 161 16.32 12.00 7.08
CA HIS A 161 15.32 12.77 7.83
C HIS A 161 14.86 11.98 9.04
N GLN A 162 14.57 12.68 10.13
CA GLN A 162 14.15 12.11 11.40
C GLN A 162 12.76 12.66 11.80
N ASN A 163 12.09 11.95 12.71
CA ASN A 163 10.78 12.33 13.26
C ASN A 163 9.70 12.54 12.19
N ILE A 164 9.65 11.63 11.22
CA ILE A 164 8.58 11.60 10.22
C ILE A 164 7.42 10.79 10.77
N ASP A 165 6.21 11.33 10.63
CA ASP A 165 4.97 10.65 11.01
C ASP A 165 3.86 11.16 10.10
N ILE A 166 3.76 10.55 8.91
CA ILE A 166 2.84 10.98 7.85
C ILE A 166 1.88 9.84 7.54
N MET A 167 0.59 10.15 7.49
CA MET A 167 -0.44 9.25 7.00
C MET A 167 -0.87 9.65 5.60
N ILE A 168 -0.78 8.71 4.67
CA ILE A 168 -1.12 8.91 3.27
C ILE A 168 -2.38 8.11 2.97
N ILE A 169 -3.37 8.81 2.44
CA ILE A 169 -4.67 8.26 2.08
C ILE A 169 -4.86 8.51 0.58
N ARG A 170 -4.94 7.41 -0.14
CA ARG A 170 -4.97 7.39 -1.61
C ARG A 170 -6.29 6.80 -2.07
N GLU A 171 -6.92 7.48 -3.02
CA GLU A 171 -8.03 6.92 -3.81
C GLU A 171 -7.49 5.78 -4.69
N ASN A 172 -8.15 4.62 -4.68
CA ASN A 172 -7.59 3.38 -5.24
C ASN A 172 -8.48 2.72 -6.32
N THR A 173 -9.67 3.28 -6.61
CA THR A 173 -10.64 2.71 -7.57
C THR A 173 -10.64 3.38 -8.94
N GLU A 174 -10.34 4.68 -9.04
CA GLU A 174 -10.47 5.45 -10.28
C GLU A 174 -9.18 6.20 -10.62
N GLY A 175 -9.27 7.23 -11.48
CA GLY A 175 -8.13 7.95 -12.01
C GLY A 175 -7.45 7.18 -13.14
N GLU A 176 -6.14 7.07 -13.06
CA GLU A 176 -5.27 6.47 -14.07
C GLU A 176 -5.33 4.93 -14.04
N TYR A 177 -5.90 4.34 -12.99
CA TYR A 177 -6.05 2.89 -12.83
C TYR A 177 -7.33 2.33 -13.47
N SER A 178 -8.12 3.19 -14.13
CA SER A 178 -9.19 2.76 -15.03
C SER A 178 -8.65 1.96 -16.23
N SER A 179 -7.36 2.13 -16.58
CA SER A 179 -6.67 1.49 -17.70
C SER A 179 -7.42 1.62 -19.02
N LEU A 180 -8.07 2.77 -19.23
CA LEU A 180 -8.79 3.09 -20.46
C LEU A 180 -7.82 3.79 -21.42
N GLU A 181 -7.10 2.98 -22.18
CA GLU A 181 -6.14 3.45 -23.19
C GLU A 181 -6.52 2.90 -24.56
N HIS A 182 -6.40 3.74 -25.58
CA HIS A 182 -6.63 3.34 -26.96
C HIS A 182 -5.70 4.10 -27.91
N GLU A 183 -5.42 3.48 -29.04
CA GLU A 183 -4.66 4.10 -30.11
C GLU A 183 -5.64 4.53 -31.22
N SER A 184 -6.02 5.81 -31.22
CA SER A 184 -6.99 6.35 -32.18
C SER A 184 -6.45 6.32 -33.61
N VAL A 185 -5.17 6.66 -33.76
CA VAL A 185 -4.41 6.63 -35.02
C VAL A 185 -3.05 6.02 -34.70
N SER A 186 -2.45 5.30 -35.65
CA SER A 186 -1.12 4.72 -35.45
C SER A 186 -0.11 5.79 -34.96
N GLY A 187 0.47 5.55 -33.79
CA GLY A 187 1.38 6.46 -33.08
C GLY A 187 0.72 7.48 -32.14
N VAL A 188 -0.62 7.51 -32.04
CA VAL A 188 -1.38 8.44 -31.17
C VAL A 188 -2.15 7.63 -30.13
N VAL A 189 -1.60 7.58 -28.92
CA VAL A 189 -2.20 6.88 -27.77
C VAL A 189 -2.89 7.89 -26.85
N GLU A 190 -4.16 7.64 -26.59
CA GLU A 190 -4.98 8.41 -25.67
C GLU A 190 -5.21 7.63 -24.37
N SER A 191 -5.05 8.29 -23.23
CA SER A 191 -5.31 7.72 -21.90
C SER A 191 -6.43 8.51 -21.22
N LEU A 192 -7.54 7.84 -20.94
CA LEU A 192 -8.75 8.44 -20.41
C LEU A 192 -8.81 8.29 -18.89
N LYS A 193 -8.46 9.37 -18.20
CA LYS A 193 -8.59 9.49 -16.74
C LYS A 193 -10.01 9.87 -16.35
N ILE A 194 -10.63 9.08 -15.48
CA ILE A 194 -11.96 9.36 -14.94
C ILE A 194 -11.85 9.71 -13.45
N ILE A 195 -12.40 10.85 -13.05
CA ILE A 195 -12.57 11.25 -11.66
C ILE A 195 -14.05 11.54 -11.43
N THR A 196 -14.63 10.94 -10.41
CA THR A 196 -16.05 11.09 -10.08
C THR A 196 -16.23 11.79 -8.74
N ARG A 197 -17.32 12.56 -8.63
CA ARG A 197 -17.66 13.27 -7.40
C ARG A 197 -17.89 12.29 -6.24
N ASN A 198 -18.57 11.17 -6.49
CA ASN A 198 -18.92 10.19 -5.46
C ASN A 198 -17.66 9.58 -4.82
N ASN A 199 -16.70 9.15 -5.65
CA ASN A 199 -15.46 8.54 -5.18
C ASN A 199 -14.54 9.56 -4.49
N SER A 200 -14.52 10.80 -4.98
CA SER A 200 -13.79 11.91 -4.34
C SER A 200 -14.37 12.30 -2.97
N LEU A 201 -15.70 12.29 -2.82
CA LEU A 201 -16.35 12.58 -1.53
C LEU A 201 -16.10 11.48 -0.50
N ARG A 202 -16.24 10.20 -0.87
CA ARG A 202 -16.01 9.09 0.08
C ARG A 202 -14.58 9.02 0.59
N ILE A 203 -13.58 9.25 -0.27
CA ILE A 203 -12.17 9.20 0.16
C ILE A 203 -11.82 10.42 1.02
N ALA A 204 -12.38 11.59 0.71
CA ALA A 204 -12.22 12.78 1.53
C ALA A 204 -12.85 12.57 2.92
N ASP A 205 -14.10 12.09 2.99
CA ASP A 205 -14.77 11.82 4.27
C ASP A 205 -14.01 10.75 5.08
N TYR A 206 -13.57 9.67 4.45
CA TYR A 206 -12.71 8.66 5.07
C TYR A 206 -11.43 9.30 5.65
N ALA A 207 -10.78 10.20 4.92
CA ALA A 207 -9.56 10.86 5.37
C ALA A 207 -9.77 11.75 6.60
N PHE A 208 -10.81 12.57 6.60
CA PHE A 208 -11.14 13.43 7.74
C PHE A 208 -11.60 12.63 8.96
N ARG A 209 -12.40 11.59 8.74
CA ARG A 209 -12.85 10.68 9.80
C ARG A 209 -11.66 9.96 10.46
N LEU A 210 -10.77 9.38 9.66
CA LEU A 210 -9.57 8.71 10.15
C LEU A 210 -8.64 9.69 10.87
N ALA A 211 -8.49 10.91 10.35
CA ALA A 211 -7.72 11.96 11.01
C ALA A 211 -8.28 12.27 12.41
N ARG A 212 -9.60 12.42 12.55
CA ARG A 212 -10.26 12.67 13.84
C ARG A 212 -10.09 11.50 14.81
N GLU A 213 -10.28 10.27 14.35
CA GLU A 213 -10.15 9.05 15.17
C GLU A 213 -8.72 8.85 15.69
N LYS A 214 -7.72 9.20 14.88
CA LYS A 214 -6.30 9.13 15.26
C LYS A 214 -5.81 10.38 15.99
N GLY A 215 -6.67 11.36 16.27
CA GLY A 215 -6.32 12.60 16.94
C GLY A 215 -5.38 13.51 16.15
N ARG A 216 -5.37 13.39 14.81
CA ARG A 216 -4.61 14.23 13.88
C ARG A 216 -5.28 15.58 13.70
N ARG A 217 -4.50 16.61 13.41
CA ARG A 217 -4.98 18.00 13.40
C ARG A 217 -5.03 18.63 12.02
N ARG A 218 -4.35 18.01 11.03
CA ARG A 218 -4.19 18.61 9.71
C ARG A 218 -4.37 17.60 8.59
N VAL A 219 -5.20 17.96 7.61
CA VAL A 219 -5.42 17.19 6.38
C VAL A 219 -5.02 18.06 5.19
N THR A 220 -4.06 17.58 4.40
CA THR A 220 -3.61 18.24 3.17
C THR A 220 -4.12 17.49 1.94
N ALA A 221 -4.95 18.15 1.12
CA ALA A 221 -5.32 17.63 -0.20
C ALA A 221 -4.21 17.90 -1.22
N VAL A 222 -3.65 16.85 -1.82
CA VAL A 222 -2.61 16.96 -2.85
C VAL A 222 -3.24 16.81 -4.22
N HIS A 223 -2.99 17.79 -5.10
CA HIS A 223 -3.63 17.86 -6.42
C HIS A 223 -2.74 18.56 -7.46
N LYS A 224 -3.20 18.63 -8.71
CA LYS A 224 -2.61 19.38 -9.83
C LYS A 224 -3.67 20.20 -10.57
N ALA A 225 -4.61 20.75 -9.81
CA ALA A 225 -5.72 21.57 -10.31
C ALA A 225 -5.30 22.86 -11.05
N ASN A 226 -4.03 23.27 -10.95
CA ASN A 226 -3.49 24.38 -11.75
C ASN A 226 -3.42 24.04 -13.26
N ILE A 227 -3.20 22.76 -13.59
CA ILE A 227 -3.19 22.26 -14.97
C ILE A 227 -4.52 21.56 -15.28
N MET A 228 -4.90 20.56 -14.48
CA MET A 228 -6.15 19.80 -14.67
C MET A 228 -7.32 20.46 -13.93
N LYS A 229 -7.81 21.56 -14.50
CA LYS A 229 -8.83 22.41 -13.88
C LYS A 229 -10.16 21.69 -13.60
N LEU A 230 -10.55 20.73 -14.45
CA LEU A 230 -11.82 20.01 -14.28
C LEU A 230 -11.68 18.79 -13.37
N GLY A 231 -10.81 17.84 -13.69
CA GLY A 231 -10.65 16.61 -12.91
C GLY A 231 -10.18 16.87 -11.48
N ASP A 232 -8.97 17.40 -11.34
CA ASP A 232 -8.41 17.68 -10.02
C ASP A 232 -9.09 18.86 -9.32
N GLY A 233 -9.70 19.78 -10.09
CA GLY A 233 -10.56 20.83 -9.54
C GLY A 233 -11.80 20.26 -8.86
N LEU A 234 -12.44 19.25 -9.46
CA LEU A 234 -13.57 18.53 -8.84
C LEU A 234 -13.14 17.83 -7.55
N PHE A 235 -12.01 17.12 -7.56
CA PHE A 235 -11.47 16.47 -6.36
C PHE A 235 -11.23 17.49 -5.23
N LEU A 236 -10.55 18.60 -5.53
CA LEU A 236 -10.28 19.66 -4.55
C LEU A 236 -11.58 20.28 -4.00
N GLN A 237 -12.58 20.48 -4.85
CA GLN A 237 -13.88 20.99 -4.42
C GLN A 237 -14.57 20.03 -3.45
N CYS A 238 -14.53 18.72 -3.73
CA CYS A 238 -15.08 17.69 -2.83
C CYS A 238 -14.36 17.67 -1.48
N CYS A 239 -13.02 17.76 -1.47
CA CYS A 239 -12.27 17.85 -0.21
C CYS A 239 -12.64 19.10 0.61
N LYS A 240 -12.83 20.25 -0.04
CA LYS A 240 -13.28 21.50 0.61
C LYS A 240 -14.69 21.38 1.18
N GLU A 241 -15.60 20.74 0.44
CA GLU A 241 -16.97 20.48 0.89
C GLU A 241 -16.96 19.61 2.15
N VAL A 242 -16.22 18.50 2.16
CA VAL A 242 -16.08 17.65 3.34
C VAL A 242 -15.40 18.40 4.49
N ALA A 243 -14.33 19.15 4.23
CA ALA A 243 -13.63 19.93 5.25
C ALA A 243 -14.56 20.87 6.04
N SER A 244 -15.59 21.43 5.39
CA SER A 244 -16.57 22.30 6.07
C SER A 244 -17.37 21.59 7.17
N GLY A 245 -17.48 20.26 7.12
CA GLY A 245 -18.08 19.42 8.16
C GLY A 245 -17.15 19.05 9.32
N TYR A 246 -15.85 19.37 9.22
CA TYR A 246 -14.82 19.01 10.21
C TYR A 246 -14.03 20.27 10.65
N PRO A 247 -14.65 21.20 11.41
CA PRO A 247 -14.04 22.48 11.78
C PRO A 247 -12.87 22.34 12.78
N ASP A 248 -12.75 21.19 13.43
CA ASP A 248 -11.67 20.80 14.35
C ASP A 248 -10.36 20.44 13.62
N ILE A 249 -10.40 20.16 12.31
CA ILE A 249 -9.26 19.75 11.52
C ILE A 249 -8.89 20.86 10.53
N THR A 250 -7.63 21.29 10.56
CA THR A 250 -7.11 22.27 9.61
C THR A 250 -7.01 21.64 8.22
N PHE A 251 -7.66 22.24 7.24
CA PHE A 251 -7.60 21.82 5.85
C PHE A 251 -6.64 22.69 5.04
N ASP A 252 -5.67 22.03 4.39
CA ASP A 252 -4.74 22.66 3.45
C ASP A 252 -4.87 22.02 2.06
N SER A 253 -4.53 22.78 1.03
CA SER A 253 -4.42 22.25 -0.34
C SER A 253 -3.05 22.59 -0.92
N MET A 254 -2.36 21.60 -1.49
CA MET A 254 -1.02 21.77 -2.04
C MET A 254 -0.89 21.12 -3.41
N ILE A 255 -0.20 21.80 -4.33
CA ILE A 255 0.13 21.22 -5.63
C ILE A 255 1.17 20.11 -5.47
N VAL A 256 1.02 18.99 -6.19
CA VAL A 256 1.87 17.80 -6.04
C VAL A 256 3.37 18.09 -6.22
N ASP A 257 3.75 18.98 -7.15
CA ASP A 257 5.14 19.39 -7.36
C ASP A 257 5.74 20.07 -6.12
N ASN A 258 4.97 20.95 -5.47
CA ASN A 258 5.42 21.59 -4.25
C ASN A 258 5.42 20.57 -3.11
N THR A 259 4.42 19.67 -3.06
CA THR A 259 4.37 18.60 -2.06
C THR A 259 5.64 17.74 -2.10
N THR A 260 6.08 17.30 -3.28
CA THR A 260 7.29 16.47 -3.40
C THR A 260 8.56 17.25 -3.03
N MET A 261 8.68 18.52 -3.43
CA MET A 261 9.77 19.40 -3.03
C MET A 261 9.82 19.62 -1.51
N GLN A 262 8.65 19.80 -0.89
CA GLN A 262 8.49 19.99 0.55
C GLN A 262 8.74 18.71 1.34
N LEU A 263 8.36 17.55 0.82
CA LEU A 263 8.60 16.26 1.46
C LEU A 263 10.08 15.94 1.62
N VAL A 264 10.90 16.25 0.60
CA VAL A 264 12.36 16.02 0.68
C VAL A 264 13.09 17.10 1.47
N SER A 265 12.48 18.26 1.67
CA SER A 265 13.10 19.37 2.39
C SER A 265 12.72 19.38 3.88
N LYS A 266 11.41 19.41 4.16
CA LYS A 266 10.83 19.46 5.52
C LYS A 266 9.59 18.56 5.59
N PRO A 267 9.76 17.22 5.67
CA PRO A 267 8.64 16.29 5.72
C PRO A 267 7.78 16.42 6.99
N GLN A 268 8.35 16.92 8.09
CA GLN A 268 7.68 17.00 9.41
C GLN A 268 6.50 17.97 9.45
N GLN A 269 6.33 18.79 8.41
CA GLN A 269 5.15 19.63 8.34
C GLN A 269 3.89 18.79 8.12
N PHE A 270 3.96 17.71 7.33
CA PHE A 270 2.82 16.90 6.91
C PHE A 270 2.30 15.99 8.02
N ASP A 271 0.97 15.84 8.06
CA ASP A 271 0.26 15.00 9.02
C ASP A 271 -0.57 13.97 8.25
N VAL A 272 -1.83 14.27 7.90
CA VAL A 272 -2.63 13.44 6.99
C VAL A 272 -2.65 14.05 5.59
N MET A 273 -2.44 13.23 4.57
CA MET A 273 -2.46 13.64 3.17
C MET A 273 -3.45 12.82 2.38
N VAL A 274 -4.40 13.48 1.70
CA VAL A 274 -5.39 12.85 0.84
C VAL A 274 -5.12 13.19 -0.62
N MET A 275 -5.17 12.20 -1.51
CA MET A 275 -4.83 12.41 -2.91
C MET A 275 -5.50 11.43 -3.89
N PRO A 276 -5.65 11.84 -5.16
CA PRO A 276 -6.02 10.94 -6.26
C PRO A 276 -5.00 9.82 -6.48
N ASN A 277 -5.41 8.82 -7.25
CA ASN A 277 -4.74 7.54 -7.36
C ASN A 277 -3.25 7.60 -7.79
N LEU A 278 -2.93 8.21 -8.94
CA LEU A 278 -1.54 8.27 -9.43
C LEU A 278 -0.60 9.03 -8.48
N TYR A 279 -1.03 10.19 -7.98
CA TYR A 279 -0.22 10.99 -7.05
C TYR A 279 -0.02 10.26 -5.74
N GLY A 280 -1.04 9.53 -5.28
CA GLY A 280 -0.99 8.53 -4.23
C GLY A 280 0.25 7.67 -4.33
N ASN A 281 0.41 7.01 -5.47
CA ASN A 281 1.51 6.08 -5.68
C ASN A 281 2.88 6.76 -5.67
N VAL A 282 3.01 7.94 -6.29
CA VAL A 282 4.30 8.64 -6.37
C VAL A 282 4.71 9.17 -5.01
N VAL A 283 3.81 9.86 -4.34
CA VAL A 283 4.06 10.50 -3.05
C VAL A 283 4.30 9.45 -1.97
N SER A 284 3.57 8.34 -2.00
CA SER A 284 3.80 7.25 -1.06
C SER A 284 5.23 6.71 -1.20
N ASN A 285 5.71 6.46 -2.43
CA ASN A 285 7.07 5.96 -2.68
C ASN A 285 8.14 6.91 -2.13
N VAL A 286 7.95 8.22 -2.28
CA VAL A 286 8.85 9.22 -1.70
C VAL A 286 8.87 9.08 -0.18
N CYS A 287 7.72 9.03 0.47
CA CYS A 287 7.64 8.88 1.92
C CYS A 287 8.26 7.57 2.43
N ALA A 288 8.10 6.47 1.69
CA ALA A 288 8.75 5.21 2.01
C ALA A 288 10.27 5.30 1.92
N GLY A 289 10.80 5.99 0.90
CA GLY A 289 12.22 6.31 0.80
C GLY A 289 12.73 7.14 1.98
N LEU A 290 11.93 8.11 2.45
CA LEU A 290 12.29 8.98 3.58
C LEU A 290 12.42 8.21 4.91
N VAL A 291 11.59 7.18 5.13
CA VAL A 291 11.58 6.39 6.39
C VAL A 291 12.49 5.16 6.39
N GLY A 292 13.27 4.95 5.32
CA GLY A 292 14.29 3.89 5.25
C GLY A 292 13.97 2.73 4.29
N GLY A 293 12.93 2.89 3.48
CA GLY A 293 12.65 2.03 2.34
C GLY A 293 11.34 1.25 2.42
N PRO A 294 11.02 0.51 1.35
CA PRO A 294 9.72 -0.14 1.16
C PRO A 294 9.39 -1.23 2.19
N GLY A 295 10.41 -1.91 2.73
CA GLY A 295 10.23 -3.03 3.65
C GLY A 295 9.81 -2.66 5.08
N LEU A 296 9.67 -1.37 5.39
CA LEU A 296 9.30 -0.87 6.72
C LEU A 296 7.88 -0.33 6.78
N VAL A 297 7.25 -0.11 5.63
CA VAL A 297 5.99 0.63 5.56
C VAL A 297 4.82 -0.34 5.36
N PRO A 298 3.83 -0.35 6.27
CA PRO A 298 2.61 -1.13 6.10
C PRO A 298 1.67 -0.43 5.13
N GLY A 299 0.93 -1.21 4.34
CA GLY A 299 -0.16 -0.74 3.50
C GLY A 299 -1.46 -1.46 3.85
N ALA A 300 -2.56 -0.71 3.89
CA ALA A 300 -3.89 -1.27 4.11
C ALA A 300 -4.84 -0.72 3.06
N ASN A 301 -5.63 -1.61 2.44
CA ASN A 301 -6.70 -1.22 1.53
C ASN A 301 -8.02 -1.48 2.22
N TYR A 302 -8.80 -0.42 2.43
CA TYR A 302 -10.11 -0.46 3.05
C TYR A 302 -11.19 -0.24 2.00
N GLY A 303 -12.19 -1.11 2.02
CA GLY A 303 -13.48 -0.91 1.38
C GLY A 303 -14.55 -0.64 2.42
N GLN A 304 -15.81 -0.63 1.98
CA GLN A 304 -16.94 -0.45 2.89
C GLN A 304 -17.14 -1.66 3.82
N ASP A 305 -16.97 -2.87 3.28
CA ASP A 305 -17.23 -4.14 3.98
C ASP A 305 -15.99 -5.04 4.10
N TYR A 306 -14.94 -4.75 3.34
CA TYR A 306 -13.75 -5.60 3.23
C TYR A 306 -12.46 -4.83 3.55
N ALA A 307 -11.46 -5.53 4.08
CA ALA A 307 -10.13 -4.97 4.31
C ALA A 307 -9.03 -5.93 3.83
N VAL A 308 -8.06 -5.41 3.09
CA VAL A 308 -6.92 -6.17 2.59
C VAL A 308 -5.63 -5.50 3.00
N PHE A 309 -4.89 -6.19 3.86
CA PHE A 309 -3.59 -5.76 4.38
C PHE A 309 -2.47 -6.29 3.50
N GLU A 310 -1.52 -5.42 3.16
CA GLU A 310 -0.38 -5.74 2.31
C GLU A 310 0.89 -5.00 2.76
N THR A 311 2.05 -5.42 2.24
CA THR A 311 3.22 -4.54 2.28
C THR A 311 2.92 -3.32 1.41
N ALA A 312 3.30 -2.12 1.84
CA ALA A 312 3.07 -0.91 1.07
C ALA A 312 3.71 -0.96 -0.35
N TYR A 313 4.69 -1.84 -0.55
CA TYR A 313 5.47 -1.90 -1.78
C TYR A 313 5.79 -3.30 -2.27
N LYS A 314 6.08 -3.32 -3.57
CA LYS A 314 6.46 -4.47 -4.37
C LYS A 314 7.99 -4.61 -4.41
N GLU A 315 8.57 -5.41 -3.52
CA GLU A 315 10.00 -5.73 -3.63
C GLU A 315 10.21 -6.77 -4.74
N HIS A 316 10.81 -6.36 -5.87
CA HIS A 316 11.03 -7.19 -7.06
C HIS A 316 12.42 -7.82 -7.13
N ARG A 317 13.19 -7.83 -6.03
CA ARG A 317 14.56 -8.38 -6.10
C ARG A 317 14.56 -9.89 -5.91
N LYS A 318 14.43 -10.62 -7.01
CA LYS A 318 14.79 -12.05 -7.12
C LYS A 318 16.24 -12.29 -6.68
N GLU A 319 17.13 -11.31 -6.89
CA GLU A 319 18.54 -11.35 -6.48
C GLU A 319 18.73 -11.50 -4.96
N LEU A 320 17.80 -11.01 -4.13
CA LEU A 320 17.89 -11.18 -2.68
C LEU A 320 17.62 -12.62 -2.24
N TYR A 321 16.93 -13.43 -3.06
CA TYR A 321 16.65 -14.83 -2.71
C TYR A 321 17.93 -15.65 -2.76
N GLU A 322 18.80 -15.41 -3.74
CA GLU A 322 20.11 -16.05 -3.80
C GLU A 322 21.00 -15.62 -2.64
N HIS A 323 21.04 -14.33 -2.32
CA HIS A 323 21.80 -13.83 -1.17
C HIS A 323 21.25 -14.32 0.17
N ALA A 324 19.94 -14.32 0.37
CA ALA A 324 19.30 -14.81 1.60
C ALA A 324 19.46 -16.32 1.75
N SER A 325 19.29 -17.08 0.66
CA SER A 325 19.53 -18.53 0.65
C SER A 325 21.02 -18.85 0.87
N SER A 326 21.93 -18.08 0.26
CA SER A 326 23.37 -18.21 0.48
C SER A 326 23.76 -17.92 1.93
N ILE A 327 23.22 -16.86 2.54
CA ILE A 327 23.44 -16.54 3.96
C ILE A 327 22.84 -17.63 4.85
N ARG A 328 21.61 -18.08 4.60
CA ARG A 328 20.95 -19.14 5.37
C ARG A 328 21.73 -20.45 5.30
N ASN A 329 22.21 -20.81 4.11
CA ASN A 329 23.02 -22.01 3.89
C ASN A 329 24.38 -21.85 4.59
N ALA A 330 25.02 -20.69 4.49
CA ALA A 330 26.27 -20.41 5.18
C ALA A 330 26.13 -20.51 6.71
N VAL A 331 25.06 -19.93 7.27
CA VAL A 331 24.74 -20.06 8.70
C VAL A 331 24.47 -21.52 9.08
N SER A 332 23.72 -22.26 8.26
CA SER A 332 23.41 -23.66 8.51
C SER A 332 24.66 -24.55 8.44
N ILE A 333 25.55 -24.34 7.47
CA ILE A 333 26.85 -25.02 7.37
C ILE A 333 27.71 -24.68 8.59
N THR A 334 27.78 -23.41 8.97
CA THR A 334 28.58 -22.99 10.13
C THR A 334 28.08 -23.66 11.42
N MET A 335 26.76 -23.70 11.63
CA MET A 335 26.16 -24.26 12.83
C MET A 335 26.13 -25.79 12.85
N ASN A 336 25.84 -26.46 11.74
CA ASN A 336 25.64 -27.92 11.71
C ASN A 336 26.89 -28.70 11.32
N GLU A 337 27.65 -28.21 10.33
CA GLU A 337 28.84 -28.92 9.82
C GLU A 337 30.09 -28.50 10.59
N THR A 338 30.38 -27.19 10.67
CA THR A 338 31.56 -26.72 11.42
C THR A 338 31.35 -26.70 12.93
N ARG A 339 30.11 -26.92 13.41
CA ARG A 339 29.70 -26.95 14.83
C ARG A 339 30.24 -25.78 15.65
N LEU A 340 30.37 -24.61 15.01
CA LEU A 340 30.85 -23.39 15.62
C LEU A 340 29.69 -22.69 16.30
N HIS A 341 29.48 -23.01 17.58
CA HIS A 341 28.44 -22.41 18.41
C HIS A 341 29.07 -21.41 19.39
N THR A 342 28.38 -20.31 19.64
CA THR A 342 28.73 -19.38 20.71
C THR A 342 28.36 -19.95 22.08
N ALA A 343 28.91 -19.38 23.15
CA ALA A 343 28.74 -19.88 24.52
C ALA A 343 27.27 -19.95 24.98
N ASP A 344 26.43 -19.03 24.50
CA ASP A 344 24.98 -18.98 24.72
C ASP A 344 24.21 -20.14 24.06
N LEU A 345 24.79 -20.75 23.02
CA LEU A 345 24.23 -21.90 22.33
C LEU A 345 24.91 -23.21 22.76
N GLY A 346 25.69 -23.19 23.84
CA GLY A 346 26.38 -24.35 24.40
C GLY A 346 27.72 -24.67 23.75
N GLY A 347 28.29 -23.76 22.95
CA GLY A 347 29.58 -23.92 22.31
C GLY A 347 30.74 -23.19 22.99
N GLN A 348 31.90 -23.21 22.33
CA GLN A 348 33.14 -22.56 22.79
C GLN A 348 33.60 -21.41 21.87
N GLY A 349 32.85 -21.11 20.80
CA GLY A 349 33.23 -20.10 19.80
C GLY A 349 32.91 -18.68 20.23
N THR A 350 33.71 -17.73 19.77
CA THR A 350 33.42 -16.29 19.91
C THR A 350 32.49 -15.80 18.80
N THR A 351 31.72 -14.73 19.07
CA THR A 351 30.82 -14.14 18.06
C THR A 351 31.58 -13.72 16.79
N SER A 352 32.81 -13.24 16.94
CA SER A 352 33.67 -12.86 15.82
C SER A 352 34.07 -14.05 14.95
N GLU A 353 34.39 -15.20 15.55
CA GLU A 353 34.76 -16.42 14.81
C GLU A 353 33.58 -16.99 14.02
N VAL A 354 32.38 -16.96 14.59
CA VAL A 354 31.15 -17.40 13.90
C VAL A 354 30.87 -16.49 12.69
N VAL A 355 30.97 -15.17 12.87
CA VAL A 355 30.77 -14.21 11.76
C VAL A 355 31.83 -14.39 10.68
N GLN A 356 33.11 -14.57 11.05
CA GLN A 356 34.19 -14.82 10.09
C GLN A 356 34.01 -16.15 9.35
N SER A 357 33.51 -17.20 10.02
CA SER A 357 33.21 -18.48 9.39
C SER A 357 32.08 -18.36 8.37
N ILE A 358 30.98 -17.68 8.72
CA ILE A 358 29.88 -17.40 7.80
C ILE A 358 30.37 -16.60 6.59
N MET A 359 31.17 -15.55 6.81
CA MET A 359 31.77 -14.78 5.70
C MET A 359 32.66 -15.63 4.80
N ARG A 360 33.45 -16.55 5.38
CA ARG A 360 34.32 -17.46 4.63
C ARG A 360 33.49 -18.41 3.76
N VAL A 361 32.43 -18.99 4.30
CA VAL A 361 31.52 -19.89 3.56
C VAL A 361 30.82 -19.14 2.42
N ILE A 362 30.41 -17.89 2.65
CA ILE A 362 29.82 -17.06 1.59
C ILE A 362 30.86 -16.78 0.48
N GLN A 363 32.10 -16.43 0.86
CA GLN A 363 33.17 -16.14 -0.10
C GLN A 363 33.58 -17.37 -0.93
N THR A 364 33.71 -18.55 -0.33
CA THR A 364 34.01 -19.80 -1.06
C THR A 364 32.87 -20.24 -1.97
N THR A 365 31.61 -19.98 -1.57
CA THR A 365 30.43 -20.29 -2.39
C THR A 365 30.26 -19.29 -3.56
N CYS A 366 30.61 -18.02 -3.38
CA CYS A 366 30.53 -17.01 -4.44
C CYS A 366 31.66 -17.13 -5.49
N CYS A 367 32.86 -17.58 -5.10
CA CYS A 367 34.01 -17.72 -5.99
C CYS A 367 33.88 -18.84 -7.04
N SER A 368 32.91 -19.75 -6.90
CA SER A 368 32.68 -20.84 -7.87
C SER A 368 31.64 -20.53 -8.95
N HIS A 369 30.98 -19.36 -8.91
CA HIS A 369 29.95 -18.98 -9.89
C HIS A 369 30.11 -17.59 -10.53
N TRP A 370 30.97 -16.71 -10.00
CA TRP A 370 31.03 -15.32 -10.48
C TRP A 370 32.48 -14.85 -10.71
N THR A 371 32.79 -14.53 -11.97
CA THR A 371 33.87 -13.60 -12.29
C THR A 371 33.39 -12.19 -11.94
N CYS A 372 33.91 -11.62 -10.84
CA CYS A 372 33.59 -10.25 -10.43
C CYS A 372 33.81 -9.25 -11.58
N PRO A 373 32.82 -8.41 -11.93
CA PRO A 373 33.09 -7.22 -12.74
C PRO A 373 33.98 -6.28 -11.93
N ARG A 374 35.07 -5.84 -12.54
CA ARG A 374 36.02 -4.88 -11.94
C ARG A 374 35.28 -3.61 -11.46
N PRO A 375 35.66 -3.02 -10.32
CA PRO A 375 35.13 -1.74 -9.90
C PRO A 375 35.62 -0.65 -10.87
N THR A 376 34.70 0.13 -11.43
CA THR A 376 35.04 1.35 -12.17
C THR A 376 35.67 2.39 -11.22
N PRO A 377 36.67 3.14 -11.69
CA PRO A 377 37.62 3.82 -10.84
C PRO A 377 37.08 5.16 -10.34
N GLY A 378 37.16 5.35 -9.03
CA GLY A 378 36.85 6.61 -8.35
C GLY A 378 37.48 6.65 -6.97
N ILE A 379 38.74 7.07 -6.94
CA ILE A 379 39.44 7.69 -5.79
C ILE A 379 39.62 6.79 -4.56
N LEU A 380 40.80 6.16 -4.47
CA LEU A 380 41.77 6.36 -3.39
C LEU A 380 43.04 5.56 -3.74
N THR A 381 44.04 6.27 -4.24
CA THR A 381 45.40 5.75 -4.42
C THR A 381 46.02 5.41 -3.07
N CYS A 382 46.63 4.23 -2.97
CA CYS A 382 47.84 4.07 -2.16
C CYS A 382 48.76 3.05 -2.84
N GLN A 383 49.89 3.54 -3.35
CA GLN A 383 50.93 2.76 -3.99
C GLN A 383 51.58 1.77 -3.00
N ARG A 384 51.90 0.58 -3.50
CA ARG A 384 52.83 -0.36 -2.84
C ARG A 384 54.24 0.19 -2.96
N SER A 385 54.93 0.32 -1.84
CA SER A 385 56.40 0.24 -1.79
C SER A 385 56.80 -1.05 -1.08
N SER A 386 57.55 -1.86 -1.79
CA SER A 386 58.22 -3.09 -1.37
C SER A 386 59.34 -2.85 -0.34
N GLY A 387 59.50 -3.76 0.61
CA GLY A 387 60.80 -4.04 1.22
C GLY A 387 60.83 -4.27 2.74
N VAL A 388 61.30 -5.47 3.11
CA VAL A 388 62.19 -5.78 4.25
C VAL A 388 61.62 -5.84 5.68
N ASN A 389 61.74 -7.08 6.22
CA ASN A 389 61.99 -7.56 7.59
C ASN A 389 61.54 -6.79 8.86
N SER A 390 61.04 -7.63 9.77
CA SER A 390 61.20 -7.62 11.24
C SER A 390 60.38 -6.65 12.10
N ALA A 391 59.87 -7.25 13.19
CA ALA A 391 59.47 -6.65 14.47
C ALA A 391 58.18 -5.81 14.53
N GLN A 392 57.24 -6.34 15.32
CA GLN A 392 56.27 -5.67 16.19
C GLN A 392 55.90 -4.20 15.87
N THR A 393 54.66 -3.99 15.45
CA THR A 393 53.94 -2.76 15.79
C THR A 393 52.49 -3.11 16.12
N THR A 394 52.20 -3.12 17.41
CA THR A 394 50.85 -3.21 17.99
C THR A 394 50.03 -2.01 17.52
N VAL A 395 48.95 -2.25 16.76
CA VAL A 395 47.88 -1.26 16.56
C VAL A 395 46.70 -1.69 17.41
N THR A 396 46.57 -1.07 18.57
CA THR A 396 45.41 -1.12 19.44
C THR A 396 44.23 -0.43 18.74
N PHE A 397 43.23 -1.20 18.31
CA PHE A 397 41.90 -0.67 18.01
C PHE A 397 41.05 -0.78 19.28
N ASN A 398 40.82 0.39 19.90
CA ASN A 398 39.90 0.55 21.02
C ASN A 398 38.51 0.06 20.63
N CYS A 399 38.00 -0.87 21.43
CA CYS A 399 36.60 -1.29 21.44
C CYS A 399 35.70 -0.14 21.90
N ALA A 400 34.77 0.29 21.05
CA ALA A 400 33.58 1.01 21.49
C ALA A 400 32.38 0.67 20.58
N SER A 401 31.57 -0.27 21.08
CA SER A 401 30.13 -0.49 20.81
C SER A 401 29.67 -1.06 19.45
N PRO A 402 28.61 -1.89 19.45
CA PRO A 402 28.57 -3.12 18.67
C PRO A 402 27.68 -3.06 17.43
N GLY A 403 28.06 -3.90 16.45
CA GLY A 403 27.43 -4.05 15.15
C GLY A 403 26.00 -4.55 15.16
N VAL A 404 25.26 -4.09 14.15
CA VAL A 404 23.93 -4.57 13.79
C VAL A 404 24.11 -5.40 12.52
N SER A 405 24.08 -6.73 12.66
CA SER A 405 24.20 -7.67 11.55
C SER A 405 23.06 -7.48 10.54
N LEU A 406 23.32 -7.67 9.25
CA LEU A 406 22.29 -7.65 8.20
C LEU A 406 21.15 -8.66 8.46
N ALA A 407 21.43 -9.76 9.18
CA ALA A 407 20.41 -10.71 9.65
C ALA A 407 19.43 -10.06 10.64
N SER A 408 19.92 -9.17 11.53
CA SER A 408 19.05 -8.41 12.41
C SER A 408 18.17 -7.40 11.66
N ALA A 409 18.57 -6.93 10.47
CA ALA A 409 17.75 -6.03 9.67
C ALA A 409 16.59 -6.77 8.97
N ALA A 410 16.80 -8.00 8.51
CA ALA A 410 15.74 -8.85 7.96
C ALA A 410 14.78 -9.34 9.06
N SER A 411 15.31 -9.81 10.20
CA SER A 411 14.49 -10.16 11.36
C SER A 411 13.76 -8.95 11.92
N ARG A 412 14.36 -7.75 11.98
CA ARG A 412 13.65 -6.50 12.35
C ARG A 412 12.59 -6.12 11.33
N LYS A 413 12.80 -6.31 10.02
CA LYS A 413 11.77 -6.08 9.00
C LYS A 413 10.57 -7.01 9.17
N VAL A 414 10.79 -8.31 9.44
CA VAL A 414 9.72 -9.28 9.75
C VAL A 414 9.04 -8.95 11.08
N TRP A 415 9.80 -8.49 12.08
CA TRP A 415 9.27 -8.10 13.39
C TRP A 415 8.47 -6.79 13.32
N ILE A 416 8.91 -5.80 12.57
CA ILE A 416 8.18 -4.55 12.30
C ILE A 416 6.94 -4.85 11.45
N TYR A 417 7.05 -5.70 10.44
CA TYR A 417 5.93 -6.16 9.62
C TYR A 417 4.86 -6.84 10.48
N SER A 418 5.29 -7.74 11.37
CA SER A 418 4.40 -8.43 12.30
C SER A 418 3.83 -7.46 13.34
N VAL A 419 4.63 -6.59 13.97
CA VAL A 419 4.18 -5.72 15.06
C VAL A 419 3.34 -4.53 14.59
N CYS A 420 3.64 -3.94 13.42
CA CYS A 420 2.81 -2.87 12.84
C CYS A 420 1.45 -3.42 12.39
N GLN A 421 1.42 -4.58 11.73
CA GLN A 421 0.14 -5.21 11.37
C GLN A 421 -0.59 -5.81 12.59
N ILE A 422 0.10 -6.36 13.58
CA ILE A 422 -0.51 -6.80 14.85
C ILE A 422 -1.08 -5.60 15.61
N LYS A 423 -0.43 -4.42 15.62
CA LYS A 423 -1.00 -3.22 16.27
C LYS A 423 -2.29 -2.74 15.59
N GLU A 424 -2.35 -2.78 14.26
CA GLU A 424 -3.58 -2.43 13.52
C GLU A 424 -4.66 -3.51 13.61
N LEU A 425 -4.30 -4.79 13.57
CA LEU A 425 -5.22 -5.92 13.70
C LEU A 425 -5.72 -6.14 15.13
N CYS A 426 -4.93 -5.79 16.15
CA CYS A 426 -5.25 -6.03 17.56
C CYS A 426 -5.71 -4.79 18.34
N GLY A 427 -5.60 -3.57 17.77
CA GLY A 427 -6.17 -2.35 18.35
C GLY A 427 -5.72 -2.08 19.79
N VAL A 428 -4.41 -2.03 20.04
CA VAL A 428 -3.87 -1.74 21.38
C VAL A 428 -3.56 -0.25 21.50
N ASN A 429 -4.43 0.49 22.18
CA ASN A 429 -4.20 1.85 22.65
C ASN A 429 -3.16 1.84 23.81
N PRO A 430 -2.34 2.88 24.03
CA PRO A 430 -1.37 2.94 25.14
C PRO A 430 -1.98 2.76 26.54
N ASP A 431 -3.29 2.94 26.68
CA ASP A 431 -4.01 2.96 27.96
C ASP A 431 -4.66 1.61 28.35
N GLY A 432 -4.34 0.50 27.67
CA GLY A 432 -4.77 -0.84 28.10
C GLY A 432 -6.28 -1.09 28.10
N ARG A 433 -7.08 -0.26 27.42
CA ARG A 433 -8.53 -0.49 27.24
C ARG A 433 -8.81 -1.06 25.85
N ASN A 434 -9.39 -2.26 25.83
CA ASN A 434 -9.80 -2.98 24.62
C ASN A 434 -10.81 -2.18 23.77
N CYS A 435 -10.41 -1.76 22.57
CA CYS A 435 -11.33 -1.21 21.56
C CYS A 435 -12.29 -2.27 20.95
N TRP A 436 -12.10 -3.56 21.28
CA TRP A 436 -12.91 -4.69 20.79
C TRP A 436 -14.39 -4.67 21.22
N SER A 437 -14.84 -3.68 22.00
CA SER A 437 -16.24 -3.55 22.45
C SER A 437 -17.17 -2.85 21.47
N GLN A 438 -16.65 -2.21 20.42
CA GLN A 438 -17.49 -1.55 19.41
C GLN A 438 -17.26 -2.21 18.05
N GLY A 439 -18.14 -3.13 17.66
CA GLY A 439 -18.12 -3.85 16.39
C GLY A 439 -18.37 -2.97 15.16
N ARG A 440 -17.53 -1.95 14.96
CA ARG A 440 -17.48 -1.13 13.75
C ARG A 440 -16.02 -1.01 13.35
N TRP A 441 -15.70 -1.59 12.19
CA TRP A 441 -14.50 -1.26 11.46
C TRP A 441 -14.75 0.10 10.81
N THR A 442 -14.39 1.15 11.52
CA THR A 442 -14.32 2.53 11.01
C THR A 442 -12.87 2.93 11.02
#